data_AF-A0A423JYF4-F1
#
_entry.id   AF-A0A423JYF4-F1
#
_cell.length_a   1.000
_cell.length_b   1.000
_cell.length_c   1.000
_cell.angle_alpha   90.00
_cell.angle_beta   90.00
_cell.angle_gamma   90.00
#
_symmetry.space_group_name_H-M   'P 1'
#
loop_
_entity.id
_entity.type
_entity.pdbx_description
1 polymer ?
#
loop_
_entity_poly.entity_id
_entity_poly.type
_entity_poly.pdbx_seq_one_letter_code
_entity_poly.pdbx_strand_id
1 'polypeptide(L)'
;VRLPYETQSDEHDAQASVDFIAPDERHTVNIGPADKSLASEVAAFEGKHAVSVDFVLGNTKARMRMVAQYTIAGAAQGLEIGTDHAAEAVMRFFTKFGDGACDLAPLSGLVKNQVRAIA
;
A
#
# COMPACT_ATOMS: atom_id res chain seq x y z
N VAL A 1 8.17 1.70 6.63
CA VAL A 1 7.42 0.45 6.92
C VAL A 1 7.47 -0.44 5.69
N ARG A 2 7.59 -1.77 5.83
CA ARG A 2 7.49 -2.74 4.71
C ARG A 2 6.25 -3.61 4.90
N LEU A 3 5.50 -3.84 3.82
CA LEU A 3 4.17 -4.48 3.87
C LEU A 3 4.02 -5.59 2.80
N PRO A 4 4.83 -6.66 2.89
CA PRO A 4 4.81 -7.73 1.90
C PRO A 4 3.53 -8.56 2.00
N TYR A 5 3.08 -9.08 0.86
CA TYR A 5 2.10 -10.18 0.83
C TYR A 5 2.88 -11.48 0.71
N GLU A 6 3.07 -12.19 1.83
CA GLU A 6 3.95 -13.36 1.89
C GLU A 6 5.38 -13.02 1.47
N THR A 7 6.00 -13.82 0.60
CA THR A 7 7.31 -13.55 0.04
C THR A 7 7.13 -12.78 -1.27
N GLN A 8 7.84 -11.67 -1.42
CA GLN A 8 7.81 -10.83 -2.63
C GLN A 8 9.15 -10.87 -3.35
N SER A 9 9.12 -10.87 -4.69
CA SER A 9 10.32 -10.90 -5.51
C SER A 9 11.10 -9.58 -5.50
N ASP A 10 10.41 -8.47 -5.26
CA ASP A 10 10.93 -7.10 -5.23
C ASP A 10 11.32 -6.63 -3.82
N GLU A 11 11.37 -7.54 -2.83
CA GLU A 11 11.74 -7.20 -1.45
C GLU A 11 13.14 -6.55 -1.35
N HIS A 12 14.04 -6.88 -2.29
CA HIS A 12 15.35 -6.23 -2.37
C HIS A 12 15.25 -4.73 -2.69
N ASP A 13 14.23 -4.29 -3.45
CA ASP A 13 14.05 -2.89 -3.86
C ASP A 13 13.47 -2.09 -2.70
N ALA A 14 12.53 -2.70 -1.98
CA ALA A 14 12.01 -2.15 -0.73
C ALA A 14 13.13 -1.99 0.30
N GLN A 15 14.01 -2.98 0.44
CA GLN A 15 15.14 -2.92 1.36
C GLN A 15 16.14 -1.84 0.96
N ALA A 16 16.50 -1.74 -0.33
CA ALA A 16 17.38 -0.70 -0.84
C ALA A 16 16.82 0.71 -0.58
N SER A 17 15.50 0.89 -0.74
CA SER A 17 14.83 2.17 -0.46
C SER A 17 14.86 2.50 1.03
N VAL A 18 14.57 1.53 1.91
CA VAL A 18 14.63 1.72 3.37
C VAL A 18 16.06 2.03 3.83
N ASP A 19 17.06 1.39 3.24
CA ASP A 19 18.46 1.63 3.58
C ASP A 19 18.94 3.02 3.14
N PHE A 20 18.49 3.50 1.97
CA PHE A 20 18.73 4.87 1.53
C PHE A 20 18.07 5.92 2.44
N ILE A 21 16.81 5.69 2.85
CA ILE A 21 16.05 6.61 3.71
C ILE A 21 16.65 6.67 5.12
N ALA A 22 17.23 5.57 5.60
CA ALA A 22 17.77 5.43 6.96
C ALA A 22 16.79 5.88 8.07
N PRO A 23 15.57 5.30 8.14
CA PRO A 23 14.56 5.73 9.11
C PRO A 23 14.94 5.35 10.54
N ASP A 24 14.46 6.13 11.51
CA ASP A 24 14.67 5.86 12.94
C ASP A 24 14.12 4.49 13.36
N GLU A 25 12.97 4.11 12.80
CA GLU A 25 12.32 2.83 13.05
C GLU A 25 12.00 2.05 11.77
N ARG A 26 12.15 0.73 11.84
CA ARG A 26 11.90 -0.19 10.74
C ARG A 26 10.85 -1.23 11.13
N HIS A 27 9.65 -1.09 10.59
CA HIS A 27 8.53 -2.02 10.78
C HIS A 27 8.33 -2.90 9.56
N THR A 28 8.01 -4.18 9.76
CA THR A 28 7.62 -5.11 8.68
C THR A 28 6.36 -5.88 9.09
N VAL A 29 5.31 -5.77 8.30
CA VAL A 29 4.03 -6.44 8.58
C VAL A 29 3.61 -7.23 7.35
N ASN A 30 3.60 -8.56 7.45
CA ASN A 30 3.09 -9.41 6.38
C ASN A 30 1.55 -9.34 6.35
N ILE A 31 1.00 -8.80 5.27
CA ILE A 31 -0.45 -8.63 5.10
C ILE A 31 -1.16 -9.89 4.59
N GLY A 32 -0.40 -10.91 4.18
CA GLY A 32 -0.90 -12.16 3.61
C GLY A 32 -1.95 -12.87 4.46
N PRO A 33 -1.69 -13.11 5.77
CA PRO A 33 -2.67 -13.77 6.64
C PRO A 33 -4.00 -13.02 6.74
N ALA A 34 -3.97 -11.69 6.86
CA ALA A 34 -5.18 -10.87 6.99
C ALA A 34 -6.01 -10.87 5.69
N ASP A 35 -5.35 -10.68 4.54
CA ASP A 35 -6.00 -10.69 3.23
C ASP A 35 -6.60 -12.07 2.91
N LYS A 36 -5.86 -13.17 3.16
CA LYS A 36 -6.35 -14.54 2.94
C LYS A 36 -7.53 -14.89 3.85
N SER A 37 -7.48 -14.49 5.11
CA SER A 37 -8.57 -14.72 6.07
C SER A 37 -9.84 -13.98 5.63
N LEU A 38 -9.73 -12.72 5.21
CA LEU A 38 -10.88 -12.00 4.67
C LEU A 38 -11.39 -12.65 3.39
N ALA A 39 -10.49 -13.05 2.47
CA ALA A 39 -10.87 -13.66 1.21
C ALA A 39 -11.65 -14.97 1.40
N SER A 40 -11.32 -15.80 2.40
CA SER A 40 -12.03 -17.06 2.67
C SER A 40 -13.45 -16.87 3.20
N GLU A 41 -13.76 -15.72 3.81
CA GLU A 41 -15.08 -15.42 4.37
C GLU A 41 -16.04 -14.74 3.36
N VAL A 42 -15.55 -14.35 2.18
CA VAL A 42 -16.34 -13.61 1.19
C VAL A 42 -17.01 -14.57 0.21
N ALA A 43 -18.22 -15.02 0.54
CA ALA A 43 -19.05 -15.87 -0.33
C ALA A 43 -19.37 -15.23 -1.70
N ALA A 44 -19.27 -13.90 -1.83
CA ALA A 44 -19.51 -13.19 -3.09
C ALA A 44 -18.52 -13.57 -4.23
N PHE A 45 -17.41 -14.24 -3.90
CA PHE A 45 -16.47 -14.78 -4.87
C PHE A 45 -16.92 -16.10 -5.50
N GLU A 46 -17.92 -16.79 -4.91
CA GLU A 46 -18.44 -18.05 -5.45
C GLU A 46 -18.98 -17.86 -6.88
N GLY A 47 -18.55 -18.75 -7.79
CA GLY A 47 -18.94 -18.72 -9.20
C GLY A 47 -18.37 -17.55 -10.02
N LYS A 48 -17.47 -16.73 -9.46
CA LYS A 48 -16.77 -15.67 -10.20
C LYS A 48 -15.54 -16.21 -10.93
N HIS A 49 -15.18 -15.57 -12.04
CA HIS A 49 -13.94 -15.88 -12.75
C HIS A 49 -12.72 -15.51 -11.90
N ALA A 50 -11.68 -16.35 -11.93
CA ALA A 50 -10.44 -16.15 -11.18
C ALA A 50 -9.85 -14.76 -11.39
N VAL A 51 -9.79 -14.28 -12.64
CA VAL A 51 -9.26 -12.94 -12.97
C VAL A 51 -10.02 -11.81 -12.27
N SER A 52 -11.34 -11.93 -12.15
CA SER A 52 -12.16 -10.93 -11.45
C SER A 52 -11.92 -10.98 -9.94
N VAL A 53 -11.78 -12.17 -9.37
CA VAL A 53 -11.45 -12.35 -7.95
C VAL A 53 -10.07 -11.76 -7.66
N ASP A 54 -9.07 -12.07 -8.48
CA ASP A 54 -7.71 -11.55 -8.34
C ASP A 54 -7.65 -10.02 -8.40
N PHE A 55 -8.42 -9.41 -9.30
CA PHE A 55 -8.51 -7.95 -9.38
C PHE A 55 -9.10 -7.33 -8.10
N VAL A 56 -10.17 -7.93 -7.56
CA VAL A 56 -10.77 -7.45 -6.30
C VAL A 56 -9.82 -7.66 -5.14
N LEU A 57 -9.15 -8.81 -5.04
CA LEU A 57 -8.15 -9.08 -4.02
C LEU A 57 -6.93 -8.16 -4.14
N GLY A 58 -6.55 -7.72 -5.34
CA GLY A 58 -5.54 -6.69 -5.54
C GLY A 58 -5.90 -5.39 -4.79
N ASN A 59 -7.15 -4.96 -4.87
CA ASN A 59 -7.64 -3.81 -4.11
C ASN A 59 -7.69 -4.10 -2.60
N THR A 60 -8.09 -5.31 -2.20
CA THR A 60 -8.09 -5.71 -0.77
C THR A 60 -6.69 -5.64 -0.18
N LYS A 61 -5.66 -6.12 -0.90
CA LYS A 61 -4.25 -6.00 -0.47
C LYS A 61 -3.85 -4.55 -0.24
N ALA A 62 -4.20 -3.64 -1.15
CA ALA A 62 -3.94 -2.21 -0.95
C ALA A 62 -4.62 -1.65 0.32
N ARG A 63 -5.86 -2.07 0.60
CA ARG A 63 -6.56 -1.69 1.85
C ARG A 63 -5.94 -2.31 3.09
N MET A 64 -5.45 -3.55 3.02
CA MET A 64 -4.76 -4.19 4.15
C MET A 64 -3.45 -3.49 4.48
N ARG A 65 -2.73 -2.97 3.46
CA ARG A 65 -1.55 -2.13 3.68
C ARG A 65 -1.92 -0.84 4.42
N MET A 66 -2.97 -0.15 3.97
CA MET A 66 -3.49 1.03 4.67
C MET A 66 -3.83 0.73 6.14
N VAL A 67 -4.58 -0.35 6.39
CA VAL A 67 -4.94 -0.76 7.76
C VAL A 67 -3.71 -1.00 8.62
N ALA A 68 -2.68 -1.66 8.09
CA ALA A 68 -1.43 -1.90 8.81
C ALA A 68 -0.71 -0.58 9.15
N GLN A 69 -0.63 0.37 8.21
CA GLN A 69 0.01 1.67 8.43
C GLN A 69 -0.74 2.51 9.48
N TYR A 70 -2.07 2.61 9.37
CA TYR A 70 -2.88 3.32 10.37
C TYR A 70 -2.85 2.64 11.75
N THR A 71 -2.71 1.32 11.81
CA THR A 71 -2.54 0.61 13.09
C THR A 71 -1.21 0.96 13.75
N ILE A 72 -0.12 1.00 12.97
CA ILE A 72 1.21 1.43 13.46
C ILE A 72 1.15 2.90 13.90
N ALA A 73 0.61 3.78 13.05
CA ALA A 73 0.49 5.21 13.33
C ALA A 73 -0.35 5.46 14.59
N GLY A 74 -1.49 4.78 14.76
CA GLY A 74 -2.33 4.87 15.95
C GLY A 74 -1.60 4.43 17.22
N ALA A 75 -0.79 3.37 17.15
CA ALA A 75 0.03 2.92 18.28
C ALA A 75 1.17 3.89 18.62
N ALA A 76 1.72 4.56 17.61
CA ALA A 76 2.82 5.52 17.76
C ALA A 76 2.35 6.98 17.94
N GLN A 77 1.03 7.24 17.96
CA GLN A 77 0.44 8.59 17.89
C GLN A 77 0.98 9.42 16.70
N GLY A 78 1.24 8.76 15.58
CA GLY A 78 1.78 9.35 14.35
C GLY A 78 0.71 9.67 13.30
N LEU A 79 1.18 10.15 12.15
CA LEU A 79 0.38 10.45 10.96
C LEU A 79 0.80 9.55 9.80
N GLU A 80 -0.13 9.23 8.91
CA GLU A 80 0.13 8.47 7.69
C GLU A 80 0.54 9.42 6.54
N ILE A 81 1.64 9.07 5.86
CA ILE A 81 2.16 9.80 4.70
C ILE A 81 1.79 9.06 3.42
N GLY A 82 1.00 9.72 2.57
CA GLY A 82 0.59 9.22 1.26
C GLY A 82 1.64 9.48 0.18
N THR A 83 1.60 8.63 -0.84
CA THR A 83 2.51 8.72 -2.00
C THR A 83 1.85 9.31 -3.25
N ASP A 84 0.56 9.63 -3.17
CA ASP A 84 -0.23 10.17 -4.27
C ASP A 84 0.42 11.42 -4.88
N HIS A 85 0.63 11.35 -6.18
CA HIS A 85 1.13 12.46 -7.00
C HIS A 85 0.15 12.82 -8.13
N ALA A 86 0.34 13.99 -8.77
CA ALA A 86 -0.65 14.55 -9.70
C ALA A 86 -1.01 13.61 -10.88
N ALA A 87 -0.06 12.80 -11.34
CA ALA A 87 -0.30 11.84 -12.42
C ALA A 87 -1.26 10.71 -12.02
N GLU A 88 -1.18 10.24 -10.77
CA GLU A 88 -2.09 9.22 -10.23
C GLU A 88 -3.47 9.79 -9.95
N ALA A 89 -3.53 11.01 -9.41
CA ALA A 89 -4.78 11.69 -9.12
C ALA A 89 -5.65 11.91 -10.37
N VAL A 90 -5.04 12.31 -11.49
CA VAL A 90 -5.76 12.52 -12.77
C VAL A 90 -6.28 11.20 -13.33
N MET A 91 -5.46 10.15 -13.33
CA MET A 91 -5.84 8.84 -13.85
C MET A 91 -6.74 8.04 -12.90
N ARG A 92 -6.86 8.50 -11.65
CA ARG A 92 -7.43 7.74 -10.53
C ARG A 92 -6.78 6.36 -10.39
N PHE A 93 -5.46 6.34 -10.56
CA PHE A 93 -4.66 5.12 -10.50
C PHE A 93 -4.25 4.81 -9.07
N PHE A 94 -5.25 4.57 -8.21
CA PHE A 94 -5.07 4.20 -6.81
C PHE A 94 -6.27 3.39 -6.33
N THR A 95 -6.10 2.60 -5.27
CA THR A 95 -7.21 1.94 -4.61
C THR A 95 -7.88 2.90 -3.65
N LYS A 96 -9.19 3.15 -3.82
CA LYS A 96 -9.95 3.96 -2.87
C LYS A 96 -9.92 3.34 -1.47
N PHE A 97 -9.50 4.15 -0.50
CA PHE A 97 -9.24 3.75 0.89
C PHE A 97 -8.16 2.66 1.04
N GLY A 98 -7.30 2.50 0.03
CA GLY A 98 -6.06 1.74 0.10
C GLY A 98 -4.87 2.68 0.13
N ASP A 99 -4.04 2.61 -0.89
CA ASP A 99 -2.88 3.49 -1.11
C ASP A 99 -3.23 4.99 -1.20
N GLY A 100 -4.45 5.34 -1.62
CA GLY A 100 -4.91 6.73 -1.65
C GLY A 100 -5.47 7.26 -0.31
N ALA A 101 -5.40 6.50 0.80
CA ALA A 101 -5.82 6.97 2.11
C ALA A 101 -4.61 7.34 2.97
N CYS A 102 -4.47 8.63 3.23
CA CYS A 102 -3.39 9.22 4.00
C CYS A 102 -3.84 10.47 4.77
N ASP A 103 -3.06 10.89 5.77
CA ASP A 103 -3.29 12.14 6.48
C ASP A 103 -2.60 13.32 5.77
N LEU A 104 -1.42 13.07 5.18
CA LEU A 104 -0.62 14.06 4.45
C LEU A 104 -0.06 13.48 3.16
N ALA A 105 -0.17 14.22 2.05
CA ALA A 105 0.35 13.80 0.73
C ALA A 105 1.40 14.81 0.20
N PRO A 106 2.69 14.68 0.58
CA PRO A 106 3.72 15.65 0.25
C PRO A 106 4.06 15.72 -1.25
N LEU A 107 3.76 14.68 -2.03
CA LEU A 107 4.00 14.64 -3.48
C LEU A 107 2.81 15.15 -4.30
N SER A 108 1.71 15.54 -3.64
CA SER A 108 0.52 16.04 -4.30
C SER A 108 0.84 17.29 -5.14
N GLY A 109 0.30 17.34 -6.36
CA GLY A 109 0.57 18.41 -7.32
C GLY A 109 1.82 18.21 -8.19
N LEU A 110 2.71 17.27 -7.87
CA LEU A 110 3.87 16.96 -8.70
C LEU A 110 3.54 15.92 -9.78
N VAL A 111 4.00 16.14 -11.01
CA VAL A 111 3.95 15.12 -12.08
C VAL A 111 5.12 14.14 -11.98
N LYS A 112 4.99 12.96 -12.60
CA LYS A 112 5.95 11.84 -12.44
C LYS A 112 7.41 12.20 -12.72
N ASN A 113 7.69 13.06 -13.69
CA ASN A 113 9.05 13.52 -13.99
C ASN A 113 9.61 14.49 -12.92
N GLN A 114 8.75 15.29 -12.28
CA GLN A 114 9.16 16.15 -11.17
C GLN A 114 9.50 15.32 -9.93
N VAL A 115 8.69 14.30 -9.63
CA VAL A 115 9.01 13.34 -8.55
C VAL A 115 10.35 12.65 -8.82
N ARG A 116 10.61 12.22 -10.06
CA ARG A 116 11.89 11.61 -10.42
C ARG A 116 13.10 12.55 -10.29
N ALA A 117 12.92 13.85 -10.46
CA ALA A 117 14.01 14.83 -10.37
C ALA A 117 14.46 15.09 -8.92
N ILE A 118 13.61 14.77 -7.93
CA ILE A 118 13.89 14.97 -6.49
C ILE A 118 14.17 13.66 -5.74
N ALA A 119 14.08 12.52 -6.43
CA ALA A 119 14.25 11.17 -5.89
C ALA A 119 15.71 10.69 -5.95
#